data_AF-A0A7S2Q227-F1
#
_entry.id   AF-A0A7S2Q227-F1
#
_cell.length_a   1.000
_cell.length_b   1.000
_cell.length_c   1.000
_cell.angle_alpha   90.00
_cell.angle_beta   90.00
_cell.angle_gamma   90.00
#
_symmetry.space_group_name_H-M   'P 1'
#
loop_
_entity.id
_entity.type
_entity.pdbx_description
1 polymer ?
#
loop_
_entity_poly.entity_id
_entity_poly.type
_entity_poly.pdbx_seq_one_letter_code
_entity_poly.pdbx_strand_id
1 'polypeptide(L)'
;VASGVFGYNRTNFMFDREQRQKQEITITNMRLVQVDLWRQDVRDMVGLTDRKMDVYMLVNAVQLGFCVMLYTKGRLEMGTPQWLVWLHSLSLCGAFMFLLLAIWLAMHASVVAQCSSVRILTQLVRPPIPSWEQIEAMRTYSASYEGVNTRSMLRVPVLQTAFEGRGVGVGGLARASAAAPADDAASP
;
A
#
# COMPACT_ATOMS: atom_id res chain seq x y z
N VAL A 1 6.12 2.97 -55.71
CA VAL A 1 6.89 3.54 -54.56
C VAL A 1 5.97 4.26 -53.57
N ALA A 2 5.12 5.21 -53.99
CA ALA A 2 4.21 5.94 -53.09
C ALA A 2 3.22 5.06 -52.30
N SER A 3 2.64 4.03 -52.95
CA SER A 3 1.75 3.05 -52.29
C SER A 3 2.44 2.25 -51.18
N GLY A 4 3.71 1.87 -51.35
CA GLY A 4 4.48 1.13 -50.34
C GLY A 4 4.87 1.98 -49.14
N VAL A 5 5.23 3.25 -49.37
CA VAL A 5 5.54 4.23 -48.29
C VAL A 5 4.29 4.52 -47.46
N PHE A 6 3.13 4.63 -48.10
CA PHE A 6 1.85 4.82 -47.41
C PHE A 6 1.46 3.58 -46.58
N GLY A 7 1.64 2.38 -47.13
CA GLY A 7 1.43 1.12 -46.41
C GLY A 7 2.31 1.00 -45.17
N TYR A 8 3.61 1.31 -45.30
CA TYR A 8 4.57 1.30 -44.19
C TYR A 8 4.20 2.26 -43.05
N ASN A 9 3.83 3.51 -43.38
CA ASN A 9 3.42 4.50 -42.38
C ASN A 9 2.12 4.10 -41.67
N ARG A 10 1.17 3.51 -42.39
CA ARG A 10 -0.07 3.00 -41.81
C ARG A 10 0.21 1.85 -40.82
N THR A 11 1.06 0.89 -41.18
CA THR A 11 1.42 -0.21 -40.28
C THR A 11 2.17 0.28 -39.05
N ASN A 12 3.06 1.25 -39.20
CA ASN A 12 3.84 1.80 -38.09
C ASN A 12 2.96 2.63 -37.15
N PHE A 13 1.98 3.37 -37.70
CA PHE A 13 0.97 4.08 -36.90
C PHE A 13 0.12 3.12 -36.08
N MET A 14 -0.38 2.03 -36.68
CA MET A 14 -1.17 1.03 -35.97
C MET A 14 -0.36 0.37 -34.85
N PHE A 15 0.92 0.07 -35.10
CA PHE A 15 1.82 -0.48 -34.10
C PHE A 15 2.05 0.48 -32.91
N ASP A 16 2.36 1.76 -33.17
CA ASP A 16 2.56 2.77 -32.11
C ASP A 16 1.29 2.97 -31.25
N ARG A 17 0.10 2.88 -31.86
CA ARG A 17 -1.18 2.97 -31.14
C ARG A 17 -1.42 1.75 -30.24
N GLU A 18 -1.18 0.56 -30.75
CA GLU A 18 -1.29 -0.68 -29.96
C GLU A 18 -0.34 -0.65 -28.75
N GLN A 19 0.89 -0.14 -28.93
CA GLN A 19 1.85 -0.01 -27.83
C GLN A 19 1.38 0.99 -26.76
N ARG A 20 0.79 2.13 -27.14
CA ARG A 20 0.24 3.09 -26.17
C ARG A 20 -0.94 2.53 -25.40
N GLN A 21 -1.85 1.83 -26.06
CA GLN A 21 -2.96 1.17 -25.39
C GLN A 21 -2.46 0.13 -24.38
N LYS A 22 -1.46 -0.68 -24.76
CA LYS A 22 -0.81 -1.63 -23.84
C LYS A 22 -0.15 -0.92 -22.67
N GLN A 23 0.48 0.23 -22.90
CA GLN A 23 1.09 1.04 -21.84
C GLN A 23 0.05 1.54 -20.83
N GLU A 24 -1.08 2.08 -21.28
CA GLU A 24 -2.16 2.59 -20.40
C GLU A 24 -2.81 1.47 -19.57
N ILE A 25 -3.06 0.31 -20.19
CA ILE A 25 -3.54 -0.89 -19.48
C ILE A 25 -2.51 -1.35 -18.45
N THR A 26 -1.23 -1.35 -18.80
CA THR A 26 -0.14 -1.73 -17.90
C THR A 26 -0.06 -0.78 -16.70
N ILE A 27 -0.16 0.54 -16.91
CA ILE A 27 -0.18 1.54 -15.84
C ILE A 27 -1.36 1.30 -14.89
N THR A 28 -2.54 1.02 -15.43
CA THR A 28 -3.73 0.73 -14.63
C THR A 28 -3.56 -0.56 -13.83
N ASN A 29 -2.98 -1.59 -14.43
CA ASN A 29 -2.65 -2.84 -13.74
C ASN A 29 -1.64 -2.62 -12.60
N MET A 30 -0.57 -1.84 -12.83
CA MET A 30 0.40 -1.49 -11.78
C MET A 30 -0.26 -0.78 -10.59
N ARG A 31 -1.24 0.11 -10.84
CA ARG A 31 -2.02 0.75 -9.77
C ARG A 31 -2.89 -0.24 -8.98
N LEU A 32 -3.47 -1.24 -9.64
CA LEU A 32 -4.23 -2.30 -8.97
C LEU A 32 -3.31 -3.16 -8.10
N VAL A 33 -2.15 -3.55 -8.62
CA VAL A 33 -1.13 -4.30 -7.86
C VAL A 33 -0.66 -3.51 -6.65
N GLN A 34 -0.42 -2.20 -6.78
CA GLN A 34 -0.04 -1.34 -5.67
C GLN A 34 -1.10 -1.36 -4.55
N VAL A 35 -2.39 -1.30 -4.90
CA VAL A 35 -3.46 -1.39 -3.90
C VAL A 35 -3.53 -2.77 -3.26
N ASP A 36 -3.33 -3.85 -4.02
CA ASP A 36 -3.31 -5.19 -3.44
C ASP A 36 -2.15 -5.38 -2.46
N LEU A 37 -0.95 -4.90 -2.80
CA LEU A 37 0.21 -4.88 -1.91
C LEU A 37 -0.11 -4.12 -0.62
N TRP A 38 -0.78 -2.96 -0.70
CA TRP A 38 -1.17 -2.21 0.48
C TRP A 38 -2.19 -2.98 1.36
N ARG A 39 -3.13 -3.71 0.74
CA ARG A 39 -4.08 -4.58 1.48
C ARG A 39 -3.39 -5.76 2.15
N GLN A 40 -2.30 -6.28 1.56
CA GLN A 40 -1.50 -7.34 2.18
C GLN A 40 -0.73 -6.79 3.38
N ASP A 41 -0.06 -5.65 3.24
CA ASP A 41 0.69 -4.99 4.31
C ASP A 41 -0.18 -4.68 5.55
N VAL A 42 -1.39 -4.13 5.34
CA VAL A 42 -2.35 -3.91 6.43
C VAL A 42 -2.71 -5.21 7.16
N ARG A 43 -2.91 -6.31 6.42
CA ARG A 43 -3.23 -7.61 7.02
C ARG A 43 -2.04 -8.18 7.79
N ASP A 44 -0.83 -8.02 7.28
CA ASP A 44 0.37 -8.53 7.91
C ASP A 44 0.71 -7.77 9.20
N MET A 45 0.58 -6.44 9.21
CA MET A 45 0.77 -5.62 10.42
C MET A 45 -0.23 -5.98 11.53
N VAL A 46 -1.50 -6.17 11.16
CA VAL A 46 -2.55 -6.57 12.12
C VAL A 46 -2.32 -8.00 12.60
N GLY A 47 -1.99 -8.92 11.69
CA GLY A 47 -1.70 -10.31 12.04
C GLY A 47 -0.49 -10.47 12.95
N LEU A 48 0.53 -9.61 12.82
CA LEU A 48 1.66 -9.56 13.75
C LEU A 48 1.22 -9.10 15.15
N THR A 49 0.37 -8.09 15.22
CA THR A 49 -0.16 -7.55 16.49
C THR A 49 -1.02 -8.58 17.21
N ASP A 50 -1.88 -9.28 16.47
CA ASP A 50 -2.76 -10.32 16.99
C ASP A 50 -1.95 -11.47 17.62
N ARG A 51 -1.00 -12.03 16.87
CA ARG A 51 -0.09 -13.07 17.38
C ARG A 51 0.72 -12.63 18.59
N LYS A 52 1.21 -11.39 18.60
CA LYS A 52 1.95 -10.85 19.73
C LYS A 52 1.07 -10.77 20.98
N MET A 53 -0.19 -10.38 20.83
CA MET A 53 -1.12 -10.22 21.94
C MET A 53 -1.61 -11.57 22.49
N ASP A 54 -1.76 -12.58 21.62
CA ASP A 54 -2.02 -13.97 22.02
C ASP A 54 -0.89 -14.55 22.89
N VAL A 55 0.37 -14.26 22.53
CA VAL A 55 1.53 -14.70 23.33
C VAL A 55 1.51 -14.04 24.71
N TYR A 56 1.19 -12.75 24.80
CA TYR A 56 1.05 -12.07 26.10
C TYR A 56 -0.09 -12.65 26.93
N MET A 57 -1.24 -12.96 26.31
CA MET A 57 -2.34 -13.61 27.00
C MET A 57 -1.96 -14.98 27.57
N LEU A 58 -1.24 -15.80 26.80
CA LEU A 58 -0.79 -17.12 27.23
C LEU A 58 0.21 -17.03 28.40
N VAL A 59 1.22 -16.17 28.30
CA VAL A 59 2.22 -16.00 29.36
C VAL A 59 1.57 -15.50 30.66
N ASN A 60 0.66 -14.52 30.57
CA ASN A 60 -0.06 -14.02 31.73
C ASN A 60 -0.99 -15.08 32.34
N ALA A 61 -1.63 -15.93 31.53
CA ALA A 61 -2.47 -17.02 32.02
C ALA A 61 -1.66 -18.07 32.81
N VAL A 62 -0.46 -18.41 32.33
CA VAL A 62 0.44 -19.34 33.05
C VAL A 62 0.95 -18.71 34.35
N GLN A 63 1.35 -17.44 34.33
CA GLN A 63 1.77 -16.71 35.53
C GLN A 63 0.65 -16.63 36.57
N LEU A 64 -0.60 -16.41 36.14
CA LEU A 64 -1.76 -16.41 37.02
C LEU A 64 -1.97 -17.78 37.68
N GLY A 65 -1.74 -18.87 36.95
CA GLY A 65 -1.72 -20.23 37.52
C GLY A 65 -0.66 -20.41 38.61
N PHE A 66 0.54 -19.86 38.43
CA PHE A 66 1.57 -19.86 39.48
C PHE A 66 1.19 -19.02 40.70
N CYS A 67 0.56 -17.85 40.52
CA CYS A 67 0.04 -17.05 41.62
C CYS A 67 -1.00 -17.82 42.46
N VAL A 68 -1.90 -18.57 41.82
CA VAL A 68 -2.90 -19.41 42.51
C VAL A 68 -2.24 -20.59 43.24
N MET A 69 -1.23 -21.22 42.64
CA MET A 69 -0.46 -22.29 43.30
C MET A 69 0.30 -21.78 44.53
N LEU A 70 0.93 -20.61 44.43
CA LEU A 70 1.58 -19.96 45.57
C LEU A 70 0.57 -19.59 46.67
N TYR A 71 -0.63 -19.16 46.31
CA TYR A 71 -1.67 -18.84 47.30
C TYR A 71 -2.17 -20.06 48.06
N THR A 72 -2.31 -21.22 47.39
CA THR A 72 -2.88 -22.44 48.01
C THR A 72 -1.85 -23.31 48.72
N LYS A 73 -0.61 -23.40 48.19
CA LYS A 73 0.47 -24.26 48.73
C LYS A 73 1.61 -23.51 49.39
N GLY A 74 1.76 -22.20 49.16
CA GLY A 74 2.77 -21.35 49.77
C GLY A 74 2.45 -21.01 51.22
N ARG A 75 2.33 -22.02 52.09
CA ARG A 75 2.17 -21.81 53.52
C ARG A 75 3.51 -21.37 54.11
N LEU A 76 3.50 -20.21 54.75
CA LEU A 76 4.60 -19.74 55.61
C LEU A 76 4.73 -20.66 56.83
N GLU A 77 5.95 -20.83 57.35
CA GLU A 77 6.24 -21.72 58.49
C GLU A 77 5.40 -21.39 59.72
N MET A 78 5.03 -22.43 60.47
CA MET A 78 4.28 -22.29 61.73
C MET A 78 5.15 -21.56 62.76
N GLY A 79 4.81 -20.30 63.06
CA GLY A 79 5.59 -19.40 63.92
C GLY A 79 5.83 -18.01 63.33
N THR A 80 5.48 -17.80 62.05
CA THR A 80 5.63 -16.52 61.36
C THR A 80 4.74 -15.43 62.00
N PRO A 81 5.26 -14.20 62.26
CA PRO A 81 4.46 -13.12 62.83
C PRO A 81 3.32 -12.69 61.89
N GLN A 82 2.15 -12.39 62.46
CA GLN A 82 0.90 -12.20 61.71
C GLN A 82 0.96 -11.07 60.68
N TRP A 83 1.70 -9.98 60.94
CA TRP A 83 1.85 -8.87 59.99
C TRP A 83 2.52 -9.30 58.68
N LEU A 84 3.44 -10.27 58.73
CA LEU A 84 4.14 -10.77 57.54
C LEU A 84 3.21 -11.63 56.68
N VAL A 85 2.32 -12.40 57.31
CA VAL A 85 1.30 -13.18 56.61
C VAL A 85 0.34 -12.27 55.85
N TRP A 86 -0.10 -11.17 56.46
CA TRP A 86 -0.94 -10.16 55.81
C TRP A 86 -0.23 -9.52 54.62
N LEU A 87 1.04 -9.13 54.77
CA LEU A 87 1.82 -8.54 53.69
C LEU A 87 2.00 -9.52 52.52
N HIS A 88 2.27 -10.79 52.81
CA HIS A 88 2.39 -11.83 51.79
C HIS A 88 1.08 -12.02 51.02
N SER A 89 -0.05 -12.17 51.72
CA SER A 89 -1.36 -12.31 51.09
C SER A 89 -1.76 -11.08 50.27
N LEU A 90 -1.44 -9.86 50.74
CA LEU A 90 -1.69 -8.63 50.01
C LEU A 90 -0.84 -8.54 48.73
N SER A 91 0.43 -8.94 48.79
CA SER A 91 1.32 -8.96 47.61
C SER A 91 0.85 -9.95 46.55
N LEU A 92 0.36 -11.13 46.95
CA LEU A 92 -0.21 -12.13 46.05
C LEU A 92 -1.54 -11.66 45.43
N CYS A 93 -2.41 -11.02 46.22
CA CYS A 93 -3.65 -10.42 45.73
C CYS A 93 -3.36 -9.29 44.72
N GLY A 94 -2.38 -8.43 45.02
CA GLY A 94 -1.93 -7.38 44.11
C GLY A 94 -1.40 -7.94 42.78
N ALA A 95 -0.51 -8.94 42.84
CA ALA A 95 0.01 -9.61 41.65
C ALA A 95 -1.12 -10.25 40.82
N PHE A 96 -2.09 -10.89 41.46
CA PHE A 96 -3.25 -11.48 40.80
C PHE A 96 -4.10 -10.44 40.06
N MET A 97 -4.40 -9.31 40.69
CA MET A 97 -5.19 -8.22 40.07
C MET A 97 -4.45 -7.58 38.90
N PHE A 98 -3.12 -7.37 39.00
CA PHE A 98 -2.33 -6.86 37.89
C PHE A 98 -2.28 -7.82 36.70
N LEU A 99 -2.16 -9.14 36.94
CA LEU A 99 -2.18 -10.14 35.88
C LEU A 99 -3.55 -10.24 35.20
N LEU A 100 -4.65 -10.13 35.96
CA LEU A 100 -6.00 -10.05 35.39
C LEU A 100 -6.18 -8.82 34.51
N LEU A 101 -5.71 -7.65 34.98
CA LEU A 101 -5.76 -6.43 34.20
C LEU A 101 -4.94 -6.54 32.90
N ALA A 102 -3.76 -7.16 32.96
CA ALA A 102 -2.94 -7.41 31.79
C ALA A 102 -3.65 -8.30 30.76
N ILE A 103 -4.33 -9.36 31.19
CA ILE A 103 -5.13 -10.23 30.31
C ILE A 103 -6.29 -9.44 29.67
N TRP A 104 -6.98 -8.63 30.47
CA TRP A 104 -8.08 -7.79 29.97
C TRP A 104 -7.63 -6.81 28.89
N LEU A 105 -6.52 -6.10 29.14
CA LEU A 105 -5.93 -5.16 28.19
C LEU A 105 -5.43 -5.87 26.93
N ALA A 106 -4.87 -7.07 27.06
CA ALA A 106 -4.47 -7.90 25.93
C ALA A 106 -5.66 -8.26 25.04
N MET A 107 -6.77 -8.72 25.65
CA MET A 107 -8.00 -9.05 24.94
C MET A 107 -8.64 -7.84 24.26
N HIS A 108 -8.66 -6.68 24.92
CA HIS A 108 -9.19 -5.46 24.32
C HIS A 108 -8.36 -5.00 23.12
N ALA A 109 -7.03 -5.08 23.21
CA ALA A 109 -6.14 -4.68 22.13
C ALA A 109 -6.27 -5.58 20.88
N SER A 110 -6.44 -6.90 21.04
CA SER A 110 -6.63 -7.80 19.89
C SER A 110 -7.94 -7.48 19.16
N VAL A 111 -9.04 -7.27 19.89
CA VAL A 111 -10.34 -6.89 19.31
C VAL A 111 -10.25 -5.56 18.57
N VAL A 112 -9.61 -4.54 19.16
CA VAL A 112 -9.44 -3.23 18.50
C VAL A 112 -8.56 -3.33 17.25
N ALA A 113 -7.51 -4.15 17.26
CA ALA A 113 -6.66 -4.38 16.09
C ALA A 113 -7.49 -4.99 14.94
N GLN A 114 -8.33 -5.99 15.20
CA GLN A 114 -9.20 -6.59 14.19
C GLN A 114 -10.23 -5.60 13.64
N CYS A 115 -10.90 -4.83 14.51
CA CYS A 115 -11.86 -3.80 14.07
C CYS A 115 -11.20 -2.70 13.22
N SER A 116 -9.99 -2.27 13.58
CA SER A 116 -9.24 -1.27 12.82
C SER A 116 -8.80 -1.79 11.45
N SER A 117 -8.41 -3.06 11.34
CA SER A 117 -8.09 -3.73 10.07
C SER A 117 -9.25 -3.66 9.09
N VAL A 118 -10.45 -4.07 9.54
CA VAL A 118 -11.66 -4.06 8.72
C VAL A 118 -12.00 -2.64 8.28
N ARG A 119 -11.85 -1.66 9.18
CA ARG A 119 -12.11 -0.25 8.87
C ARG A 119 -11.15 0.31 7.82
N ILE A 120 -9.85 0.02 7.92
CA ILE A 120 -8.85 0.45 6.95
C ILE A 120 -9.13 -0.20 5.58
N LEU A 121 -9.42 -1.50 5.54
CA LEU A 121 -9.67 -2.24 4.31
C LEU A 121 -10.98 -1.84 3.59
N THR A 122 -11.96 -1.30 4.32
CA THR A 122 -13.27 -0.91 3.76
C THR A 122 -13.36 0.59 3.45
N GLN A 123 -12.74 1.44 4.26
CA GLN A 123 -12.89 2.89 4.15
C GLN A 123 -11.71 3.57 3.46
N LEU A 124 -10.48 3.09 3.67
CA LEU A 124 -9.27 3.78 3.22
C LEU A 124 -8.66 3.14 1.97
N VAL A 125 -8.65 1.81 1.89
CA VAL A 125 -8.02 1.09 0.78
C VAL A 125 -9.06 0.68 -0.26
N ARG A 126 -9.65 1.67 -0.95
CA ARG A 126 -10.57 1.44 -2.06
C ARG A 126 -9.79 1.25 -3.38
N PRO A 127 -10.19 0.29 -4.25
CA PRO A 127 -9.60 0.14 -5.56
C PRO A 127 -9.78 1.41 -6.40
N PRO A 128 -8.77 1.84 -7.18
CA PRO A 128 -8.92 2.92 -8.14
C PRO A 128 -9.83 2.42 -9.27
N ILE A 129 -11.09 2.84 -9.26
CA ILE A 129 -12.01 2.60 -10.37
C ILE A 129 -11.68 3.64 -11.45
N PRO A 130 -11.29 3.24 -12.66
CA PRO A 130 -11.02 4.20 -13.74
C PRO A 130 -12.28 5.01 -14.03
N SER A 131 -12.11 6.32 -14.19
CA SER A 131 -13.24 7.18 -14.56
C SER A 131 -13.72 6.86 -15.98
N TRP A 132 -14.99 7.11 -16.28
CA TRP A 132 -15.54 6.95 -17.63
C TRP A 132 -14.75 7.74 -18.67
N GLU A 133 -14.21 8.90 -18.30
CA GLU A 133 -13.33 9.71 -19.15
C GLU A 133 -12.01 8.99 -19.47
N GLN A 134 -11.40 8.29 -18.50
CA GLN A 134 -10.19 7.51 -18.73
C GLN A 134 -10.47 6.30 -19.64
N ILE A 135 -11.64 5.68 -19.49
CA ILE A 135 -12.07 4.58 -20.36
C ILE A 135 -12.35 5.07 -21.78
N GLU A 136 -13.02 6.22 -21.92
CA GLU A 136 -13.29 6.84 -23.23
C GLU A 136 -11.99 7.34 -23.89
N ALA A 137 -11.02 7.84 -23.11
CA ALA A 137 -9.69 8.18 -23.60
C ALA A 137 -8.94 6.94 -24.14
N MET A 138 -8.99 5.82 -23.41
CA MET A 138 -8.45 4.54 -23.90
C MET A 138 -9.17 4.05 -25.17
N ARG A 139 -10.48 4.33 -25.33
CA ARG A 139 -11.30 3.94 -26.49
C ARG A 139 -11.03 4.81 -27.73
N THR A 140 -10.91 6.11 -27.54
CA THR A 140 -10.83 7.12 -28.62
C THR A 140 -9.48 7.15 -29.34
N TYR A 141 -8.42 6.56 -28.76
CA TYR A 141 -7.14 6.45 -29.46
C TYR A 141 -7.12 5.55 -30.69
N SER A 142 -8.13 4.68 -30.85
CA SER A 142 -8.32 3.85 -32.05
C SER A 142 -9.19 4.51 -33.13
N ALA A 143 -9.78 5.68 -32.86
CA ALA A 143 -10.65 6.37 -33.81
C ALA A 143 -9.84 7.27 -34.76
N SER A 144 -9.80 6.85 -36.02
CA SER A 144 -9.40 7.58 -37.22
C SER A 144 -7.91 7.92 -37.41
N TYR A 145 -7.26 7.07 -38.23
CA TYR A 145 -6.07 7.40 -39.03
C TYR A 145 -6.28 8.65 -39.93
N GLU A 146 -7.48 9.22 -40.01
CA GLU A 146 -7.78 10.36 -40.88
C GLU A 146 -7.88 11.69 -40.10
N GLY A 147 -8.01 11.62 -38.76
CA GLY A 147 -8.15 12.81 -37.90
C GLY A 147 -6.84 13.35 -37.32
N VAL A 148 -5.72 12.65 -37.55
CA VAL A 148 -4.41 13.01 -36.99
C VAL A 148 -3.62 13.82 -38.01
N ASN A 149 -2.93 14.87 -37.55
CA ASN A 149 -2.19 15.81 -38.38
C ASN A 149 -1.23 15.09 -39.37
N THR A 150 -1.38 15.37 -40.67
CA THR A 150 -0.65 14.71 -41.78
C THR A 150 0.87 14.82 -41.65
N ARG A 151 1.36 15.85 -40.94
CA ARG A 151 2.78 16.09 -40.69
C ARG A 151 3.40 15.17 -39.62
N SER A 152 2.61 14.61 -38.69
CA SER A 152 3.08 13.63 -37.71
C SER A 152 2.93 12.17 -38.19
N MET A 153 2.26 11.96 -39.33
CA MET A 153 2.04 10.65 -39.97
C MET A 153 3.17 10.18 -40.87
N LEU A 154 3.92 11.10 -41.47
CA LEU A 154 5.01 10.77 -42.39
C LEU A 154 6.34 10.70 -41.63
N ARG A 155 6.60 9.57 -40.95
CA ARG A 155 7.92 9.27 -40.36
C ARG A 155 8.71 8.40 -41.33
N VAL A 156 9.57 9.03 -42.13
CA VAL A 156 10.48 8.33 -43.04
C VAL A 156 11.87 8.30 -42.40
N PRO A 157 12.33 7.16 -41.82
CA PRO A 157 13.51 7.12 -40.95
C PRO A 157 14.83 7.53 -41.64
N VAL A 158 14.92 7.40 -42.96
CA VAL A 158 16.13 7.76 -43.74
C VAL A 158 16.16 9.25 -44.09
N LEU A 159 15.02 9.90 -44.28
CA LEU A 159 14.95 11.33 -44.64
C LEU A 159 15.02 12.24 -43.40
N GLN A 160 14.46 11.81 -42.27
CA GLN A 160 14.55 12.58 -41.03
C GLN A 160 15.99 12.62 -40.49
N THR A 161 16.68 11.50 -40.44
CA THR A 161 18.08 11.44 -40.00
C THR A 161 19.03 12.18 -40.95
N ALA A 162 18.75 12.20 -42.25
CA ALA A 162 19.52 12.96 -43.24
C ALA A 162 19.31 14.49 -43.15
N PHE A 163 18.12 14.95 -42.78
CA PHE A 163 17.85 16.38 -42.55
C PHE A 163 18.32 16.86 -41.16
N GLU A 164 18.19 16.02 -40.13
CA GLU A 164 18.61 16.34 -38.76
C GLU A 164 20.13 16.32 -38.62
N GLY A 165 20.84 15.52 -39.42
CA GLY A 165 22.30 15.57 -39.56
C GLY A 165 22.84 16.81 -40.31
N ARG A 166 21.97 17.66 -40.90
CA ARG A 166 22.37 18.87 -41.65
C ARG A 166 21.90 20.18 -40.99
N GLY A 167 21.28 20.11 -39.82
CA GLY A 167 20.68 21.24 -39.09
C GLY A 167 21.13 21.34 -37.63
N VAL A 168 22.43 21.22 -37.35
CA VAL A 168 22.98 21.70 -36.08
C VAL A 168 23.10 23.21 -36.16
N GLY A 169 22.11 23.90 -35.60
CA GLY A 169 22.18 25.35 -35.40
C GLY A 169 20.82 25.96 -35.15
N VAL A 170 20.61 26.43 -33.92
CA VAL A 170 19.51 27.31 -33.47
C VAL A 170 18.23 26.58 -33.02
N GLY A 171 18.13 26.30 -31.72
CA GLY A 171 16.86 25.95 -31.08
C GLY A 171 16.92 25.31 -29.69
N GLY A 172 18.09 24.87 -29.23
CA GLY A 172 18.26 24.07 -28.01
C GLY A 172 18.16 24.79 -26.66
N LEU A 173 17.70 26.04 -26.57
CA LEU A 173 17.74 26.82 -25.32
C LEU A 173 16.40 27.31 -24.77
N ALA A 174 15.26 27.02 -25.41
CA ALA A 174 13.99 27.66 -25.02
C ALA A 174 13.03 26.78 -24.19
N ARG A 175 13.40 25.57 -23.74
CA ARG A 175 12.44 24.69 -23.04
C ARG A 175 12.89 24.12 -21.69
N ALA A 176 13.90 24.71 -21.07
CA ALA A 176 14.38 24.29 -19.75
C ALA A 176 13.78 25.07 -18.56
N SER A 177 12.92 26.09 -18.77
CA SER A 177 12.42 26.93 -17.65
C SER A 177 10.90 26.87 -17.39
N ALA A 178 10.18 25.84 -17.85
CA ALA A 178 8.72 25.78 -17.71
C ALA A 178 8.21 24.51 -17.02
N ALA A 179 8.96 23.96 -16.07
CA ALA A 179 8.51 22.84 -15.23
C ALA A 179 8.90 23.06 -13.76
N ALA A 180 8.17 23.95 -13.10
CA ALA A 180 7.97 23.92 -11.64
C ALA A 180 6.66 24.66 -11.30
N PRO A 181 5.52 23.97 -11.20
CA PRO A 181 4.43 24.44 -10.37
C PRO A 181 4.64 23.96 -8.92
N ALA A 182 4.31 24.88 -8.01
CA ALA A 182 4.49 24.80 -6.58
C ALA A 182 3.82 23.59 -5.91
N ASP A 183 4.55 22.96 -4.99
CA ASP A 183 3.96 22.20 -3.89
C ASP A 183 3.24 23.19 -2.96
N ASP A 184 1.93 23.33 -3.12
CA ASP A 184 1.05 23.78 -2.04
C ASP A 184 0.92 22.64 -1.04
N ALA A 185 1.84 22.64 -0.08
CA ALA A 185 1.72 21.93 1.18
C ALA A 185 0.58 22.55 2.00
N ALA A 186 -0.63 22.03 1.82
CA ALA A 186 -1.66 22.06 2.85
C ALA A 186 -1.60 20.73 3.62
N SER A 187 -0.91 20.77 4.76
CA SER A 187 -0.97 19.81 5.87
C SER A 187 -2.36 19.82 6.55
N PRO A 188 -2.51 19.12 7.69
CA PRO A 188 -2.72 17.70 7.93
C PRO A 188 -4.21 17.24 7.85
#